data_AF-A0ABD6A406-F1
#
_entry.id   AF-A0ABD6A406-F1
#
_cell.length_a   1.000
_cell.length_b   1.000
_cell.length_c   1.000
_cell.angle_alpha   90.00
_cell.angle_beta   90.00
_cell.angle_gamma   90.00
#
_symmetry.space_group_name_H-M   'P 1'
#
loop_
_entity.id
_entity.type
_entity.pdbx_description
1 polymer ?
#
loop_
_entity_poly.entity_id
_entity_poly.type
_entity_poly.pdbx_seq_one_letter_code
_entity_poly.pdbx_strand_id
1 'polypeptide(L)' 'MSDLVPFLLVGAVAIQIPIGIVMYFDAKRLDLKDPEVYWLGVVIPAAGFVVILYYFAERRNLPKKTEEDPSKNASR' A
#
# COMPACT_ATOMS: atom_id res chain seq x y z
N MET A 1 -4.60 -22.80 7.20
CA MET A 1 -4.22 -22.09 5.94
C MET A 1 -4.52 -20.59 6.01
N SER A 2 -5.61 -20.17 6.67
CA SER A 2 -5.99 -18.75 6.85
C SER A 2 -4.90 -17.88 7.44
N ASP A 3 -4.13 -18.39 8.41
CA ASP A 3 -3.18 -17.57 9.17
C ASP A 3 -1.79 -17.50 8.50
N LEU A 4 -1.51 -18.46 7.60
CA LEU A 4 -0.28 -18.51 6.84
C LEU A 4 -0.24 -17.42 5.76
N VAL A 5 -1.37 -17.17 5.09
CA VAL A 5 -1.48 -16.16 4.03
C VAL A 5 -1.13 -14.74 4.50
N PRO A 6 -1.74 -14.18 5.57
CA PRO A 6 -1.39 -12.85 6.06
C PRO A 6 0.05 -12.81 6.57
N PHE A 7 0.54 -13.89 7.19
CA PHE A 7 1.95 -13.97 7.61
C PHE A 7 2.91 -13.87 6.42
N LEU A 8 2.64 -14.61 5.34
CA LEU A 8 3.45 -14.55 4.11
C LEU A 8 3.38 -13.18 3.42
N LEU A 9 2.22 -12.53 3.43
CA LEU A 9 2.04 -11.19 2.86
C LEU A 9 2.82 -10.14 3.66
N VAL A 10 2.73 -10.17 5.00
CA VAL A 10 3.53 -9.30 5.87
C VAL A 10 5.02 -9.56 5.67
N GLY A 11 5.43 -10.82 5.61
CA GLY A 11 6.81 -11.20 5.32
C GLY A 11 7.31 -10.69 3.97
N ALA A 12 6.48 -10.79 2.92
CA ALA A 12 6.82 -10.28 1.59
C ALA A 12 6.99 -8.76 1.59
N VAL A 13 6.08 -8.01 2.22
CA VAL A 13 6.19 -6.54 2.36
C VAL A 13 7.45 -6.16 3.16
N ALA A 14 7.73 -6.89 4.24
CA ALA A 14 8.92 -6.65 5.07
C ALA A 14 10.22 -6.87 4.30
N ILE A 15 10.27 -7.85 3.39
CA ILE A 15 11.45 -8.14 2.54
C ILE A 15 11.59 -7.13 1.39
N GLN A 16 10.48 -6.60 0.86
CA GLN A 16 10.50 -5.65 -0.24
C GLN A 16 11.19 -4.32 0.11
N ILE A 17 11.10 -3.85 1.36
CA ILE A 17 11.75 -2.59 1.77
C ILE A 17 13.30 -2.70 1.70
N PRO A 18 13.96 -3.69 2.32
CA PRO A 18 15.39 -3.92 2.15
C PRO A 18 15.82 -4.07 0.69
N ILE A 19 15.06 -4.81 -0.12
CA ILE A 19 15.36 -4.98 -1.56
C ILE A 19 15.34 -3.63 -2.27
N GLY A 20 14.30 -2.83 -2.05
CA GLY A 20 14.21 -1.50 -2.64
C GLY A 20 15.38 -0.60 -2.23
N ILE A 21 15.82 -0.66 -0.98
CA ILE A 21 16.99 0.11 -0.50
C ILE A 21 18.27 -0.31 -1.25
N VAL A 22 18.49 -1.63 -1.40
CA VAL A 22 19.63 -2.15 -2.17
C VAL A 22 19.57 -1.66 -3.61
N MET A 23 18.40 -1.71 -4.26
CA MET A 23 18.21 -1.22 -5.62
C MET A 23 18.48 0.28 -5.76
N TYR A 24 18.09 1.10 -4.78
CA TYR A 24 18.39 2.52 -4.77
C TYR A 24 19.91 2.79 -4.73
N PHE A 25 20.63 2.12 -3.82
CA PHE A 25 22.08 2.30 -3.70
C PHE A 25 22.82 1.77 -4.94
N ASP A 26 22.36 0.67 -5.53
CA ASP A 26 22.92 0.14 -6.77
C ASP A 26 22.68 1.11 -7.94
N ALA A 27 21.46 1.62 -8.10
CA ALA A 27 21.14 2.63 -9.12
C ALA A 27 21.96 3.92 -8.95
N LYS A 28 22.17 4.36 -7.70
CA LYS A 28 23.04 5.50 -7.39
C LYS A 28 24.51 5.22 -7.71
N ARG A 29 24.99 4.00 -7.46
CA ARG A 29 26.36 3.57 -7.78
C ARG A 29 26.59 3.51 -9.29
N LEU A 30 25.55 3.16 -10.06
CA LEU A 30 25.58 3.09 -11.52
C LEU A 30 25.33 4.45 -12.21
N ASP A 31 25.14 5.53 -11.45
CA ASP A 31 24.82 6.88 -11.95
C ASP A 31 23.59 6.90 -12.86
N LEU A 32 22.59 6.09 -12.52
CA LEU A 32 21.33 6.05 -13.26
C LEU A 32 20.51 7.31 -13.00
N LYS A 33 19.77 7.73 -14.02
CA LYS A 33 18.81 8.82 -13.89
C LYS A 33 17.67 8.42 -12.94
N ASP A 34 17.40 9.28 -11.96
CA ASP A 34 16.32 9.17 -10.98
C ASP A 34 16.31 7.83 -10.19
N PRO A 35 17.32 7.54 -9.34
CA PRO A 35 17.41 6.31 -8.53
C PRO A 35 16.17 6.03 -7.66
N GLU A 36 15.43 7.07 -7.28
CA GLU A 36 14.19 6.98 -6.51
C GLU A 36 13.12 6.17 -7.24
N VAL A 37 13.09 6.20 -8.58
CA VAL A 37 12.09 5.46 -9.38
C VAL A 37 12.23 3.95 -9.17
N TYR A 38 13.46 3.43 -9.06
CA TYR A 38 13.71 2.02 -8.83
C TYR A 38 13.27 1.57 -7.44
N TRP A 39 13.45 2.42 -6.43
CA TRP A 39 12.95 2.17 -5.08
C TRP A 39 11.42 2.21 -5.03
N LEU A 40 10.82 3.26 -5.59
CA LEU A 40 9.38 3.46 -5.64
C LEU A 40 8.68 2.35 -6.45
N GLY A 41 9.32 1.87 -7.51
CA GLY A 41 8.83 0.73 -8.31
C GLY A 41 8.69 -0.56 -7.52
N VAL A 42 9.38 -0.71 -6.38
CA VAL A 42 9.23 -1.85 -5.45
C VAL A 42 8.23 -1.53 -4.34
N VAL A 43 8.35 -0.35 -3.72
CA VAL A 43 7.57 0.01 -2.53
C VAL A 43 6.11 0.33 -2.85
N ILE A 44 5.82 1.00 -3.97
CA ILE A 44 4.44 1.38 -4.34
C ILE A 44 3.57 0.15 -4.58
N PRO A 45 4.00 -0.87 -5.36
CA PRO A 45 3.24 -2.11 -5.50
C PRO A 45 2.97 -2.80 -4.16
N ALA A 46 3.95 -2.82 -3.25
CA ALA A 46 3.81 -3.36 -1.90
C ALA A 46 2.64 -2.72 -1.14
N ALA A 47 2.62 -1.38 -1.14
CA ALA A 47 1.57 -0.60 -0.50
C ALA A 47 0.20 -0.84 -1.16
N GLY A 48 0.17 -0.97 -2.50
CA GLY A 48 -1.04 -1.30 -3.25
C GLY A 48 -1.69 -2.60 -2.78
N PHE A 49 -0.90 -3.66 -2.52
CA PHE A 49 -1.43 -4.90 -1.97
C PHE A 49 -2.08 -4.71 -0.61
N VAL A 50 -1.46 -3.95 0.29
CA VAL A 50 -2.03 -3.66 1.63
C VAL A 50 -3.38 -2.95 1.49
N VAL A 51 -3.47 -1.95 0.62
CA VAL A 51 -4.71 -1.20 0.36
C VAL A 51 -5.79 -2.12 -0.21
N ILE A 52 -5.45 -2.98 -1.17
CA ILE A 52 -6.40 -3.94 -1.77
C ILE A 52 -6.96 -4.88 -0.70
N LEU A 53 -6.09 -5.44 0.14
CA LEU A 53 -6.49 -6.36 1.21
C LEU A 53 -7.38 -5.66 2.23
N TYR A 54 -6.99 -4.46 2.68
CA TYR A 54 -7.79 -3.64 3.58
C TYR A 54 -9.16 -3.33 2.97
N TYR A 55 -9.21 -2.89 1.71
CA TYR A 55 -10.46 -2.63 1.01
C TYR A 55 -11.35 -3.87 1.00
N PHE A 56 -10.84 -5.04 0.61
CA PHE A 56 -11.66 -6.25 0.58
C PHE A 56 -12.12 -6.72 1.96
N ALA A 57 -11.31 -6.50 3.01
CA ALA A 57 -11.67 -6.81 4.39
C ALA A 57 -12.77 -5.87 4.92
N GLU A 58 -12.62 -4.56 4.69
CA GLU A 58 -13.46 -3.53 5.33
C GLU A 58 -14.57 -2.98 4.43
N ARG A 59 -14.62 -3.32 3.14
CA ARG A 59 -15.56 -2.75 2.13
C ARG A 59 -17.03 -2.70 2.55
N ARG A 60 -17.48 -3.57 3.45
CA ARG A 60 -18.87 -3.60 3.94
C ARG A 60 -19.15 -2.54 5.01
N ASN A 61 -18.12 -2.13 5.73
CA ASN A 61 -18.12 -1.18 6.84
C ASN A 61 -17.60 0.21 6.43
N LEU A 62 -17.03 0.36 5.22
CA LEU A 62 -16.62 1.66 4.70
C LEU A 62 -17.83 2.62 4.60
N PRO A 63 -17.66 3.92 4.91
CA PRO A 63 -18.73 4.91 4.86
C PRO A 63 -19.46 4.91 3.52
N LYS A 64 -20.79 4.82 3.56
CA LYS A 64 -21.64 4.83 2.35
C LYS A 64 -22.18 6.22 2.10
N LYS A 65 -22.38 6.58 0.83
CA LYS A 65 -22.96 7.87 0.42
C LYS A 65 -24.31 8.20 1.08
N THR A 66 -25.08 7.18 1.49
CA THR A 66 -26.38 7.36 2.14
C THR A 66 -26.26 7.69 3.64
N GLU A 67 -25.09 7.49 4.24
CA GLU A 67 -24.80 7.80 5.65
C GLU A 67 -24.22 9.22 5.81
N GLU A 68 -24.41 10.11 4.82
CA GLU A 68 -24.14 11.54 4.98
C GLU A 68 -25.08 12.14 6.06
N ASP A 69 -24.46 12.43 7.20
CA ASP A 69 -24.82 13.34 8.29
C ASP A 69 -26.20 14.06 8.20
N PRO A 70 -27.15 13.79 9.12
CA PRO A 70 -28.42 14.54 9.20
C PRO A 70 -28.23 16.06 9.42
N SER A 71 -27.02 16.50 9.79
CA SER A 71 -26.65 17.92 9.92
C SER A 71 -26.78 18.73 8.61
N LYS A 72 -26.69 18.09 7.43
CA LYS A 72 -26.69 18.81 6.15
C LYS A 72 -28.08 19.18 5.60
N ASN A 73 -29.16 18.66 6.21
CA ASN A 73 -30.55 18.94 5.80
C ASN A 73 -31.25 20.05 6.61
N ALA A 74 -30.60 20.60 7.64
CA ALA A 74 -31.19 21.66 8.48
C ALA A 74 -30.94 23.09 7.96
N SER A 75 -30.41 23.25 6.74
CA SER A 75 -30.09 24.57 6.15
C SER A 75 -30.60 24.74 4.71
N ARG A 76 -31.72 24.10 4.35
CA ARG A 76 -32.48 24.40 3.14
C ARG A 76 -33.87 24.89 3.47
#